data_AF-A0A2N8NT29-F1
#
_entry.id   AF-A0A2N8NT29-F1
#
_cell.length_a   1.000
_cell.length_b   1.000
_cell.length_c   1.000
_cell.angle_alpha   90.00
_cell.angle_beta   90.00
_cell.angle_gamma   90.00
#
_symmetry.space_group_name_H-M   'P 1'
#
loop_
_entity.id
_entity.type
_entity.pdbx_description
1 polymer ?
#
loop_
_entity_poly.entity_id
_entity_poly.type
_entity_poly.pdbx_seq_one_letter_code
_entity_poly.pdbx_strand_id
1 'polypeptide(L)'
;MVVAIGAAVGGGGDDGKPTASSSSDRAGAGKGTEKGDAKEGQGSKDKAGKKADVSGNGTFQVGSDIKPGTYRSTGNKLGCYWERAKDSSGGLDGILANDNVVGSSYVTVKADDKIFKTRGCKGWHRVSEDKTGAAPQAQVSGNGMYRVGVDIAPGTYKAEGNKSGCYWERDKDALHEMDSIEANENVTGSGIVTLAPEDGYFKTNGCADWKKAG
;
A
#
# COMPACT_ATOMS: atom_id res chain seq x y z
N MET A 1 44.43 -6.20 -0.25
CA MET A 1 45.06 -5.76 1.02
C MET A 1 44.00 -5.88 2.08
N VAL A 2 44.04 -6.98 2.83
CA VAL A 2 43.09 -7.29 3.90
C VAL A 2 43.70 -6.76 5.19
N VAL A 3 43.01 -5.87 5.89
CA VAL A 3 43.39 -5.42 7.22
C VAL A 3 42.26 -5.80 8.16
N ALA A 4 42.43 -6.96 8.79
CA ALA A 4 41.70 -7.36 9.98
C ALA A 4 42.47 -6.82 11.20
N ILE A 5 41.78 -6.14 12.11
CA ILE A 5 42.30 -5.81 13.44
C ILE A 5 41.29 -6.33 14.45
N GLY A 6 41.63 -7.47 15.04
CA GLY A 6 41.07 -7.92 16.30
C GLY A 6 42.05 -7.60 17.43
N ALA A 7 41.52 -7.10 18.55
CA ALA A 7 42.20 -7.12 19.83
C ALA A 7 41.16 -7.40 20.91
N ALA A 8 41.37 -8.48 21.67
CA ALA A 8 40.61 -8.89 22.84
C ALA A 8 41.57 -9.03 24.03
N VAL A 9 41.17 -8.48 25.18
CA VAL A 9 41.51 -8.78 26.58
C VAL A 9 40.56 -7.89 27.41
N GLY A 10 39.78 -8.27 28.41
CA GLY A 10 39.63 -9.48 29.22
C GLY A 10 39.45 -9.05 30.69
N GLY A 11 38.33 -9.42 31.36
CA GLY A 11 38.28 -9.56 32.83
C GLY A 11 37.07 -9.01 33.60
N GLY A 12 36.30 -9.93 34.22
CA GLY A 12 35.39 -9.75 35.38
C GLY A 12 33.91 -9.49 35.02
N GLY A 13 32.90 -10.32 35.27
CA GLY A 13 32.73 -11.44 36.21
C GLY A 13 31.88 -11.00 37.41
N ASP A 14 30.55 -11.20 37.35
CA ASP A 14 29.74 -11.75 38.46
C ASP A 14 28.29 -12.07 38.00
N ASP A 15 27.76 -13.15 38.56
CA ASP A 15 26.54 -13.87 38.18
C ASP A 15 25.27 -13.29 38.82
N GLY A 16 24.11 -13.40 38.13
CA GLY A 16 22.83 -13.05 38.77
C GLY A 16 21.57 -13.22 37.92
N LYS A 17 21.04 -14.45 37.83
CA LYS A 17 19.61 -14.76 37.61
C LYS A 17 19.32 -16.10 38.29
N PRO A 18 18.27 -16.25 39.13
CA PRO A 18 16.86 -16.31 38.71
C PRO A 18 15.93 -15.50 39.65
N THR A 19 14.68 -15.17 39.33
CA THR A 19 13.53 -16.08 39.28
C THR A 19 12.30 -15.39 38.71
N ALA A 20 11.38 -16.21 38.19
CA ALA A 20 9.99 -15.85 37.95
C ALA A 20 9.21 -15.81 39.27
N SER A 21 8.28 -14.85 39.39
CA SER A 21 7.18 -14.92 40.37
C SER A 21 5.90 -14.48 39.69
N SER A 22 5.06 -15.49 39.47
CA SER A 22 3.62 -15.41 39.29
C SER A 22 2.93 -14.92 40.57
N SER A 23 1.91 -14.08 40.42
CA SER A 23 0.83 -13.95 41.40
C SER A 23 -0.51 -13.84 40.67
N SER A 24 -1.26 -14.93 40.83
CA SER A 24 -2.68 -15.09 40.63
C SER A 24 -3.49 -14.38 41.71
N ASP A 25 -4.68 -13.89 41.36
CA ASP A 25 -5.99 -14.16 42.01
C ASP A 25 -7.07 -13.37 41.23
N ARG A 26 -8.00 -14.04 40.52
CA ARG A 26 -9.38 -14.44 40.95
C ARG A 26 -10.21 -13.24 41.45
N ALA A 27 -11.49 -13.06 41.14
CA ALA A 27 -12.49 -13.70 40.29
C ALA A 27 -13.69 -12.72 40.27
N GLY A 28 -14.54 -12.77 39.25
CA GLY A 28 -15.76 -11.97 39.22
C GLY A 28 -16.66 -12.33 38.04
N ALA A 29 -17.30 -13.49 38.14
CA ALA A 29 -18.34 -13.93 37.21
C ALA A 29 -19.64 -13.16 37.41
N GLY A 30 -20.27 -12.73 36.31
CA GLY A 30 -21.63 -12.21 36.27
C GLY A 30 -22.22 -12.46 34.90
N LYS A 31 -23.03 -13.51 34.78
CA LYS A 31 -23.76 -13.95 33.59
C LYS A 31 -25.16 -13.34 33.62
N GLY A 32 -25.62 -12.75 32.51
CA GLY A 32 -26.99 -12.26 32.33
C GLY A 32 -27.39 -12.33 30.86
N THR A 33 -28.54 -12.96 30.61
CA THR A 33 -29.03 -13.51 29.34
C THR A 33 -29.94 -12.58 28.53
N GLU A 34 -29.85 -12.75 27.20
CA GLU A 34 -30.87 -12.72 26.12
C GLU A 34 -31.82 -11.52 25.86
N LYS A 35 -31.66 -11.01 24.62
CA LYS A 35 -32.62 -10.86 23.49
C LYS A 35 -33.81 -9.89 23.56
N GLY A 36 -33.87 -9.00 22.57
CA GLY A 36 -35.05 -8.27 22.11
C GLY A 36 -34.78 -7.55 20.77
N ASP A 37 -35.56 -7.91 19.75
CA ASP A 37 -35.44 -7.53 18.34
C ASP A 37 -35.89 -6.09 17.99
N ALA A 38 -35.22 -5.54 16.97
CA ALA A 38 -35.66 -4.63 15.88
C ALA A 38 -36.53 -3.37 16.16
N LYS A 39 -36.08 -2.20 15.65
CA LYS A 39 -36.46 -1.73 14.30
C LYS A 39 -35.73 -0.44 13.87
N GLU A 40 -35.41 -0.45 12.58
CA GLU A 40 -34.95 0.57 11.63
C GLU A 40 -35.19 2.06 11.92
N GLY A 41 -34.17 2.86 11.61
CA GLY A 41 -34.30 4.23 11.12
C GLY A 41 -33.62 4.35 9.75
N GLN A 42 -34.42 4.62 8.71
CA GLN A 42 -33.99 4.91 7.34
C GLN A 42 -33.42 6.34 7.19
N GLY A 43 -32.49 6.49 6.24
CA GLY A 43 -31.98 7.76 5.68
C GLY A 43 -30.46 7.81 5.80
N SER A 44 -29.65 7.94 4.75
CA SER A 44 -29.79 8.67 3.50
C SER A 44 -29.36 7.82 2.30
N LYS A 45 -30.13 7.88 1.20
CA LYS A 45 -29.68 7.43 -0.12
C LYS A 45 -28.73 8.48 -0.69
N ASP A 46 -27.50 8.47 -0.22
CA ASP A 46 -26.40 9.13 -0.94
C ASP A 46 -26.00 8.23 -2.10
N LYS A 47 -25.77 8.83 -3.28
CA LYS A 47 -25.50 8.15 -4.56
C LYS A 47 -24.72 6.84 -4.36
N ALA A 48 -25.37 5.70 -4.60
CA ALA A 48 -24.74 4.40 -4.51
C ALA A 48 -23.56 4.34 -5.48
N GLY A 49 -22.35 4.60 -4.96
CA GLY A 49 -21.12 4.32 -5.67
C GLY A 49 -21.10 2.84 -6.04
N LYS A 50 -20.53 2.51 -7.20
CA LYS A 50 -20.37 1.11 -7.60
C LYS A 50 -19.72 0.34 -6.45
N LYS A 51 -20.33 -0.79 -6.07
CA LYS A 51 -19.75 -1.72 -5.10
C LYS A 51 -18.34 -2.10 -5.58
N ALA A 52 -17.40 -2.18 -4.64
CA ALA A 52 -16.06 -2.68 -4.93
C ALA A 52 -16.11 -4.12 -5.48
N ASP A 53 -15.26 -4.38 -6.47
CA ASP A 53 -15.09 -5.71 -7.06
C ASP A 53 -14.40 -6.63 -6.05
N VAL A 54 -13.44 -6.08 -5.29
CA VAL A 54 -12.75 -6.77 -4.20
C VAL A 54 -12.80 -5.89 -2.94
N SER A 55 -13.14 -6.50 -1.80
CA SER A 55 -13.19 -5.79 -0.52
C SER A 55 -11.80 -5.26 -0.15
N GLY A 56 -11.72 -4.15 0.59
CA GLY A 56 -10.45 -3.62 1.08
C GLY A 56 -9.79 -4.47 2.17
N ASN A 57 -10.50 -5.49 2.69
CA ASN A 57 -10.01 -6.45 3.66
C ASN A 57 -10.31 -7.88 3.20
N GLY A 58 -9.32 -8.76 3.28
CA GLY A 58 -9.46 -10.19 3.03
C GLY A 58 -8.21 -10.82 2.43
N THR A 59 -8.28 -12.15 2.29
CA THR A 59 -7.35 -12.97 1.51
C THR A 59 -8.17 -13.64 0.42
N PHE A 60 -7.79 -13.44 -0.83
CA PHE A 60 -8.56 -13.82 -2.02
C PHE A 60 -7.74 -14.78 -2.88
N GLN A 61 -8.31 -15.93 -3.21
CA GLN A 61 -7.71 -16.85 -4.16
C GLN A 61 -7.86 -16.31 -5.59
N VAL A 62 -6.72 -16.15 -6.28
CA VAL A 62 -6.69 -15.67 -7.66
C VAL A 62 -7.27 -16.75 -8.59
N GLY A 63 -8.12 -16.32 -9.52
CA GLY A 63 -8.89 -17.18 -10.43
C GLY A 63 -10.24 -17.64 -9.88
N SER A 64 -10.45 -17.60 -8.56
CA SER A 64 -11.74 -17.92 -7.91
C SER A 64 -12.40 -16.66 -7.35
N ASP A 65 -11.78 -16.04 -6.34
CA ASP A 65 -12.36 -14.94 -5.57
C ASP A 65 -12.04 -13.58 -6.22
N ILE A 66 -10.89 -13.49 -6.87
CA ILE A 66 -10.43 -12.34 -7.64
C ILE A 66 -9.92 -12.82 -9.00
N LYS A 67 -10.31 -12.13 -10.08
CA LYS A 67 -9.82 -12.45 -11.43
C LYS A 67 -8.49 -11.72 -11.68
N PRO A 68 -7.60 -12.26 -12.52
CA PRO A 68 -6.42 -11.53 -12.96
C PRO A 68 -6.77 -10.19 -13.64
N GLY A 69 -5.87 -9.23 -13.50
CA GLY A 69 -5.98 -7.89 -14.07
C GLY A 69 -5.55 -6.79 -13.12
N THR A 70 -5.67 -5.55 -13.57
CA THR A 70 -5.29 -4.37 -12.77
C THR A 70 -6.47 -3.86 -11.95
N TYR A 71 -6.21 -3.55 -10.69
CA TYR A 71 -7.18 -3.03 -9.74
C TYR A 71 -6.68 -1.72 -9.16
N ARG A 72 -7.63 -0.84 -8.85
CA ARG A 72 -7.39 0.47 -8.22
C ARG A 72 -8.13 0.58 -6.91
N SER A 73 -7.45 1.11 -5.89
CA SER A 73 -8.06 1.57 -4.65
C SER A 73 -7.71 3.04 -4.43
N THR A 74 -8.66 3.85 -3.99
CA THR A 74 -8.49 5.32 -3.88
C THR A 74 -8.87 5.82 -2.50
N GLY A 75 -8.16 6.84 -2.02
CA GLY A 75 -8.44 7.46 -0.73
C GLY A 75 -8.07 6.59 0.47
N ASN A 76 -7.07 5.72 0.29
CA ASN A 76 -6.51 4.92 1.37
C ASN A 76 -5.91 5.83 2.44
N LYS A 77 -6.06 5.41 3.69
CA LYS A 77 -5.44 6.03 4.85
C LYS A 77 -4.28 5.17 5.31
N LEU A 78 -3.48 5.69 6.23
CA LEU A 78 -2.42 4.94 6.88
C LEU A 78 -2.97 3.59 7.39
N GLY A 79 -2.23 2.51 7.15
CA GLY A 79 -2.61 1.15 7.51
C GLY A 79 -3.24 0.32 6.38
N CYS A 80 -3.39 0.87 5.17
CA CYS A 80 -3.65 0.06 3.98
C CYS A 80 -2.40 -0.72 3.60
N TYR A 81 -2.53 -2.04 3.58
CA TYR A 81 -1.51 -2.98 3.13
C TYR A 81 -2.14 -3.93 2.10
N TRP A 82 -1.41 -4.21 1.02
CA TRP A 82 -1.77 -5.26 0.09
C TRP A 82 -0.55 -6.13 -0.26
N GLU A 83 -0.82 -7.34 -0.71
CA GLU A 83 0.20 -8.34 -1.07
C GLU A 83 -0.31 -9.25 -2.19
N ARG A 84 0.55 -9.49 -3.18
CA ARG A 84 0.46 -10.60 -4.14
C ARG A 84 1.38 -11.71 -3.64
N ALA A 85 0.90 -12.95 -3.62
CA ALA A 85 1.68 -14.08 -3.12
C ALA A 85 1.53 -15.34 -3.99
N LYS A 86 2.60 -16.15 -3.98
CA LYS A 86 2.73 -17.40 -4.75
C LYS A 86 2.01 -18.59 -4.11
N ASP A 87 1.62 -18.47 -2.84
CA ASP A 87 0.93 -19.49 -2.07
C ASP A 87 0.20 -18.88 -0.86
N SER A 88 -0.51 -19.71 -0.09
CA SER A 88 -1.27 -19.30 1.10
C SER A 88 -0.56 -19.62 2.42
N SER A 89 0.75 -19.89 2.40
CA SER A 89 1.50 -20.25 3.63
C SER A 89 1.67 -19.06 4.58
N GLY A 90 1.64 -17.83 4.06
CA GLY A 90 1.87 -16.60 4.82
C GLY A 90 3.34 -16.35 5.18
N GLY A 91 4.28 -17.13 4.63
CA GLY A 91 5.71 -16.89 4.79
C GLY A 91 6.22 -15.74 3.91
N LEU A 92 7.28 -15.07 4.35
CA LEU A 92 7.89 -13.95 3.61
C LEU A 92 8.38 -14.36 2.23
N ASP A 93 8.91 -15.57 2.09
CA ASP A 93 9.35 -16.12 0.81
C ASP A 93 8.19 -16.33 -0.19
N GLY A 94 6.94 -16.31 0.31
CA GLY A 94 5.73 -16.42 -0.51
C GLY A 94 5.32 -15.11 -1.17
N ILE A 95 5.85 -13.97 -0.72
CA ILE A 95 5.48 -12.64 -1.19
C ILE A 95 6.10 -12.39 -2.57
N LEU A 96 5.26 -12.09 -3.55
CA LEU A 96 5.66 -11.68 -4.89
C LEU A 96 5.83 -10.16 -4.97
N ALA A 97 4.89 -9.43 -4.38
CA ALA A 97 4.95 -7.97 -4.24
C ALA A 97 4.03 -7.55 -3.09
N ASN A 98 4.38 -6.47 -2.39
CA ASN A 98 3.53 -5.87 -1.38
C ASN A 98 3.75 -4.36 -1.30
N ASP A 99 2.83 -3.66 -0.65
CA ASP A 99 3.00 -2.24 -0.38
C ASP A 99 2.18 -1.78 0.83
N ASN A 100 2.62 -0.68 1.46
CA ASN A 100 1.88 0.06 2.47
C ASN A 100 1.50 1.42 1.92
N VAL A 101 0.20 1.64 1.68
CA VAL A 101 -0.24 2.74 0.81
C VAL A 101 -1.03 3.80 1.58
N VAL A 102 -0.73 5.06 1.28
CA VAL A 102 -1.61 6.21 1.56
C VAL A 102 -2.03 6.82 0.23
N GLY A 103 -3.30 7.22 0.11
CA GLY A 103 -3.83 7.78 -1.12
C GLY A 103 -4.31 6.74 -2.12
N SER A 104 -3.95 6.90 -3.40
CA SER A 104 -4.34 5.98 -4.48
C SER A 104 -3.34 4.83 -4.60
N SER A 105 -3.82 3.65 -4.99
CA SER A 105 -2.99 2.47 -5.30
C SER A 105 -3.49 1.83 -6.58
N TYR A 106 -2.56 1.33 -7.38
CA TYR A 106 -2.82 0.34 -8.42
C TYR A 106 -2.06 -0.94 -8.12
N VAL A 107 -2.63 -2.07 -8.49
CA VAL A 107 -1.98 -3.38 -8.45
C VAL A 107 -2.43 -4.21 -9.64
N THR A 108 -1.49 -4.82 -10.34
CA THR A 108 -1.77 -5.80 -11.38
C THR A 108 -1.60 -7.19 -10.79
N VAL A 109 -2.71 -7.90 -10.65
CA VAL A 109 -2.77 -9.29 -10.20
C VAL A 109 -2.58 -10.18 -11.42
N LYS A 110 -1.49 -10.95 -11.47
CA LYS A 110 -1.17 -11.85 -12.58
C LYS A 110 -2.04 -13.11 -12.50
N ALA A 111 -2.09 -13.87 -13.59
CA ALA A 111 -2.85 -15.12 -13.65
C ALA A 111 -2.21 -16.27 -12.86
N ASP A 112 -0.90 -16.22 -12.67
CA ASP A 112 -0.10 -17.22 -11.97
C ASP A 112 0.05 -16.95 -10.46
N ASP A 113 -0.18 -15.71 -10.01
CA ASP A 113 -0.41 -15.38 -8.60
C ASP A 113 -1.43 -16.35 -8.00
N LYS A 114 -1.25 -16.74 -6.74
CA LYS A 114 -2.21 -17.63 -6.04
C LYS A 114 -3.10 -16.86 -5.09
N ILE A 115 -2.55 -15.84 -4.44
CA ILE A 115 -3.23 -15.09 -3.40
C ILE A 115 -3.07 -13.60 -3.64
N PHE A 116 -4.18 -12.86 -3.52
CA PHE A 116 -4.17 -11.43 -3.29
C PHE A 116 -4.71 -11.17 -1.88
N LYS A 117 -3.93 -10.50 -1.04
CA LYS A 117 -4.31 -10.16 0.33
C LYS A 117 -4.35 -8.65 0.47
N THR A 118 -5.35 -8.14 1.16
CA THR A 118 -5.50 -6.70 1.45
C THR A 118 -6.03 -6.51 2.85
N ARG A 119 -5.58 -5.45 3.53
CA ARG A 119 -6.00 -5.10 4.90
C ARG A 119 -5.96 -3.59 5.06
N GLY A 120 -7.00 -3.03 5.67
CA GLY A 120 -7.08 -1.59 5.97
C GLY A 120 -7.26 -0.69 4.74
N CYS A 121 -7.37 -1.26 3.55
CA CYS A 121 -7.56 -0.50 2.32
C CYS A 121 -9.03 -0.14 2.10
N LYS A 122 -9.25 0.84 1.23
CA LYS A 122 -10.53 1.04 0.55
C LYS A 122 -10.75 -0.08 -0.46
N GLY A 123 -12.00 -0.26 -0.85
CA GLY A 123 -12.38 -1.27 -1.83
C GLY A 123 -11.61 -1.12 -3.15
N TRP A 124 -11.29 -2.25 -3.75
CA TRP A 124 -10.57 -2.34 -5.01
C TRP A 124 -11.56 -2.49 -6.16
N HIS A 125 -11.34 -1.70 -7.20
CA HIS A 125 -12.15 -1.68 -8.42
C HIS A 125 -11.27 -2.09 -9.59
N ARG A 126 -11.75 -3.03 -10.41
CA ARG A 126 -11.04 -3.48 -11.59
C ARG A 126 -10.96 -2.33 -12.60
N VAL A 127 -9.75 -2.04 -13.07
CA VAL A 127 -9.51 -1.05 -14.10
C VAL A 127 -10.07 -1.57 -15.41
N SER A 128 -10.81 -0.72 -16.09
CA SER A 128 -11.42 -1.00 -17.39
C SER A 128 -10.69 -0.13 -18.40
N GLU A 129 -10.05 -0.76 -19.39
CA GLU A 129 -9.31 -0.07 -20.46
C GLU A 129 -10.21 0.93 -21.21
N ASP A 130 -11.50 0.59 -21.38
CA ASP A 130 -12.45 1.38 -22.18
C ASP A 130 -13.04 2.60 -21.46
N LYS A 131 -12.65 2.88 -20.21
CA LYS A 131 -13.22 4.01 -19.45
C LYS A 131 -12.24 5.17 -19.38
N THR A 132 -12.33 6.07 -20.35
CA THR A 132 -11.85 7.45 -20.19
C THR A 132 -12.73 8.14 -19.14
N GLY A 133 -12.17 8.34 -17.95
CA GLY A 133 -12.81 9.05 -16.86
C GLY A 133 -12.77 10.57 -17.06
N ALA A 134 -12.65 11.30 -15.95
CA ALA A 134 -12.33 12.72 -15.98
C ALA A 134 -10.96 12.96 -16.64
N ALA A 135 -10.72 14.18 -17.10
CA ALA A 135 -9.42 14.56 -17.66
C ALA A 135 -8.29 14.35 -16.62
N PRO A 136 -7.08 13.92 -17.05
CA PRO A 136 -5.95 13.73 -16.15
C PRO A 136 -5.57 15.02 -15.43
N GLN A 137 -5.14 14.90 -14.17
CA GLN A 137 -4.91 16.03 -13.30
C GLN A 137 -3.54 16.68 -13.57
N ALA A 138 -3.49 18.02 -13.48
CA ALA A 138 -2.25 18.80 -13.48
C ALA A 138 -1.64 18.96 -12.08
N GLN A 139 -2.30 18.45 -11.04
CA GLN A 139 -1.80 18.42 -9.67
C GLN A 139 -2.27 17.12 -9.00
N VAL A 140 -1.36 16.45 -8.30
CA VAL A 140 -1.65 15.25 -7.51
C VAL A 140 -1.06 15.36 -6.11
N SER A 141 -1.52 14.51 -5.19
CA SER A 141 -0.96 14.47 -3.85
C SER A 141 0.47 13.90 -3.87
N GLY A 142 1.27 14.27 -2.87
CA GLY A 142 2.58 13.65 -2.67
C GLY A 142 2.55 12.19 -2.19
N ASN A 143 1.35 11.61 -2.03
CA ASN A 143 1.15 10.20 -1.69
C ASN A 143 0.17 9.51 -2.65
N GLY A 144 0.63 8.39 -3.22
CA GLY A 144 -0.18 7.47 -4.01
C GLY A 144 0.49 7.10 -5.33
N MET A 145 -0.21 6.23 -6.07
CA MET A 145 0.13 5.81 -7.41
C MET A 145 -0.92 6.31 -8.41
N TYR A 146 -0.45 6.90 -9.51
CA TYR A 146 -1.23 7.59 -10.52
C TYR A 146 -0.91 7.01 -11.89
N ARG A 147 -1.92 6.57 -12.66
CA ARG A 147 -1.70 6.13 -14.05
C ARG A 147 -1.50 7.35 -14.93
N VAL A 148 -0.37 7.43 -15.65
CA VAL A 148 -0.07 8.58 -16.52
C VAL A 148 -1.03 8.57 -17.72
N GLY A 149 -1.47 9.76 -18.14
CA GLY A 149 -2.49 9.93 -19.19
C GLY A 149 -3.93 9.60 -18.75
N VAL A 150 -4.14 9.11 -17.53
CA VAL A 150 -5.47 8.80 -16.97
C VAL A 150 -5.74 9.59 -15.69
N ASP A 151 -4.87 9.46 -14.69
CA ASP A 151 -4.98 10.16 -13.41
C ASP A 151 -4.18 11.46 -13.38
N ILE A 152 -3.01 11.44 -14.01
CA ILE A 152 -2.07 12.55 -14.06
C ILE A 152 -1.69 12.80 -15.51
N ALA A 153 -1.67 14.07 -15.93
CA ALA A 153 -1.27 14.42 -17.28
C ALA A 153 0.24 14.21 -17.48
N PRO A 154 0.71 13.86 -18.69
CA PRO A 154 2.14 13.94 -19.00
C PRO A 154 2.69 15.36 -18.85
N GLY A 155 3.98 15.47 -18.59
CA GLY A 155 4.75 16.71 -18.52
C GLY A 155 5.62 16.80 -17.27
N THR A 156 6.20 17.98 -17.02
CA THR A 156 7.12 18.19 -15.90
C THR A 156 6.37 18.63 -14.65
N TYR A 157 6.68 18.04 -13.50
CA TYR A 157 6.06 18.31 -12.21
C TYR A 157 7.12 18.71 -11.19
N LYS A 158 6.72 19.57 -10.25
CA LYS A 158 7.55 19.99 -9.11
C LYS A 158 6.82 19.72 -7.78
N ALA A 159 7.59 19.27 -6.79
CA ALA A 159 7.20 19.22 -5.39
C ALA A 159 8.26 19.97 -4.57
N GLU A 160 7.85 21.01 -3.86
CA GLU A 160 8.78 21.87 -3.12
C GLU A 160 8.64 21.70 -1.61
N GLY A 161 9.74 21.93 -0.88
CA GLY A 161 9.74 21.87 0.58
C GLY A 161 9.65 20.45 1.15
N ASN A 162 9.98 19.43 0.36
CA ASN A 162 10.00 18.02 0.78
C ASN A 162 10.90 17.85 2.01
N LYS A 163 10.37 17.13 3.00
CA LYS A 163 11.16 16.65 4.15
C LYS A 163 11.88 15.36 3.77
N SER A 164 12.74 14.88 4.67
CA SER A 164 13.30 13.53 4.55
C SER A 164 12.17 12.51 4.42
N GLY A 165 12.33 11.53 3.51
CA GLY A 165 11.36 10.46 3.28
C GLY A 165 10.42 10.67 2.09
N CYS A 166 10.58 11.74 1.32
CA CYS A 166 9.97 11.84 0.00
C CYS A 166 10.68 10.89 -0.97
N TYR A 167 9.93 9.96 -1.54
CA TYR A 167 10.37 9.04 -2.58
C TYR A 167 9.36 9.05 -3.71
N TRP A 168 9.86 9.01 -4.94
CA TRP A 168 9.02 8.82 -6.12
C TRP A 168 9.64 7.83 -7.09
N GLU A 169 8.78 7.18 -7.89
CA GLU A 169 9.16 6.30 -8.99
C GLU A 169 8.23 6.50 -10.19
N ARG A 170 8.80 6.34 -11.39
CA ARG A 170 8.06 6.10 -12.64
C ARG A 170 8.13 4.62 -12.93
N ASP A 171 6.98 4.01 -13.19
CA ASP A 171 6.86 2.59 -13.46
C ASP A 171 6.20 2.34 -14.81
N LYS A 172 6.68 1.31 -15.53
CA LYS A 172 6.05 0.88 -16.79
C LYS A 172 4.74 0.11 -16.57
N ASP A 173 4.55 -0.46 -15.39
CA ASP A 173 3.37 -1.24 -15.02
C ASP A 173 3.09 -1.17 -13.50
N ALA A 174 1.94 -1.71 -13.07
CA ALA A 174 1.57 -1.79 -11.65
C ALA A 174 1.86 -3.16 -11.03
N LEU A 175 2.93 -3.85 -11.46
CA LEU A 175 3.34 -5.13 -10.88
C LEU A 175 4.10 -4.96 -9.56
N HIS A 176 4.75 -3.81 -9.36
CA HIS A 176 5.63 -3.49 -8.21
C HIS A 176 6.83 -4.45 -8.12
N GLU A 177 7.40 -4.79 -9.26
CA GLU A 177 8.63 -5.58 -9.38
C GLU A 177 9.80 -4.63 -9.64
N MET A 178 11.04 -5.01 -9.30
CA MET A 178 12.21 -4.15 -9.52
C MET A 178 12.36 -3.75 -11.00
N ASP A 179 12.01 -4.67 -11.91
CA ASP A 179 12.05 -4.42 -13.36
C ASP A 179 10.90 -3.52 -13.86
N SER A 180 9.90 -3.22 -13.02
CA SER A 180 8.83 -2.27 -13.33
C SER A 180 9.32 -0.82 -13.25
N ILE A 181 10.32 -0.55 -12.40
CA ILE A 181 10.82 0.80 -12.10
C ILE A 181 11.69 1.28 -13.27
N GLU A 182 11.28 2.38 -13.89
CA GLU A 182 12.03 3.01 -14.97
C GLU A 182 12.97 4.11 -14.45
N ALA A 183 12.55 4.82 -13.41
CA ALA A 183 13.35 5.79 -12.69
C ALA A 183 12.78 5.99 -11.30
N ASN A 184 13.64 6.28 -10.32
CA ASN A 184 13.22 6.62 -8.99
C ASN A 184 14.19 7.60 -8.33
N GLU A 185 13.75 8.26 -7.27
CA GLU A 185 14.62 9.11 -6.47
C GLU A 185 14.11 9.31 -5.04
N ASN A 186 15.05 9.46 -4.10
CA ASN A 186 14.80 9.96 -2.75
C ASN A 186 15.13 11.46 -2.71
N VAL A 187 14.14 12.27 -2.35
CA VAL A 187 14.23 13.73 -2.45
C VAL A 187 14.18 14.38 -1.07
N THR A 188 15.01 15.41 -0.86
CA THR A 188 14.84 16.40 0.22
C THR A 188 14.89 17.79 -0.41
N GLY A 189 14.01 18.71 0.02
CA GLY A 189 13.90 20.03 -0.58
C GLY A 189 13.04 20.03 -1.84
N SER A 190 13.62 20.33 -3.01
CA SER A 190 12.88 20.40 -4.27
C SER A 190 13.00 19.10 -5.05
N GLY A 191 11.86 18.55 -5.47
CA GLY A 191 11.77 17.44 -6.40
C GLY A 191 11.25 17.92 -7.75
N ILE A 192 11.80 17.38 -8.83
CA ILE A 192 11.34 17.60 -10.20
C ILE A 192 11.30 16.27 -10.92
N VAL A 193 10.22 16.00 -11.66
CA VAL A 193 10.08 14.79 -12.47
C VAL A 193 9.41 15.16 -13.78
N THR A 194 9.84 14.55 -14.88
CA THR A 194 9.13 14.65 -16.17
C THR A 194 8.47 13.32 -16.45
N LEU A 195 7.16 13.35 -16.64
CA LEU A 195 6.34 12.20 -16.99
C LEU A 195 6.12 12.19 -18.49
N ALA A 196 6.63 11.18 -19.18
CA ALA A 196 6.42 10.97 -20.59
C ALA A 196 5.00 10.41 -20.86
N PRO A 197 4.41 10.65 -22.04
CA PRO A 197 3.11 10.07 -22.39
C PRO A 197 3.06 8.53 -22.34
N GLU A 198 4.20 7.88 -22.56
CA GLU A 198 4.37 6.43 -22.56
C GLU A 198 4.62 5.82 -21.16
N ASP A 199 4.87 6.64 -20.15
CA ASP A 199 5.00 6.15 -18.78
C ASP A 199 3.71 5.44 -18.35
N GLY A 200 3.85 4.31 -17.65
CA GLY A 200 2.67 3.60 -17.13
C GLY A 200 2.07 4.33 -15.92
N TYR A 201 2.90 4.54 -14.91
CA TYR A 201 2.50 5.01 -13.60
C TYR A 201 3.55 5.95 -12.99
N PHE A 202 3.06 6.89 -12.19
CA PHE A 202 3.86 7.70 -11.28
C PHE A 202 3.44 7.37 -9.84
N LYS A 203 4.37 6.88 -9.03
CA LYS A 203 4.15 6.58 -7.61
C LYS A 203 5.00 7.51 -6.76
N THR A 204 4.40 8.04 -5.71
CA THR A 204 5.05 8.99 -4.79
C THR A 204 4.61 8.69 -3.36
N ASN A 205 5.53 8.85 -2.42
CA ASN A 205 5.27 8.64 -0.99
C ASN A 205 6.02 9.67 -0.17
N GLY A 206 5.35 10.25 0.83
CA GLY A 206 5.97 11.19 1.77
C GLY A 206 6.37 12.53 1.16
N CYS A 207 5.97 12.85 -0.07
CA CYS A 207 6.30 14.10 -0.73
C CYS A 207 5.29 15.21 -0.43
N ALA A 208 5.67 16.44 -0.72
CA ALA A 208 4.73 17.53 -0.97
C ALA A 208 3.92 17.25 -2.25
N ASP A 209 2.79 17.92 -2.40
CA ASP A 209 1.95 17.77 -3.59
C ASP A 209 2.71 18.16 -4.86
N TRP A 210 2.58 17.32 -5.88
CA TRP A 210 3.21 17.51 -7.18
C TRP A 210 2.31 18.37 -8.07
N LYS A 211 2.87 19.48 -8.56
CA LYS A 211 2.19 20.41 -9.46
C LYS A 211 2.91 20.48 -10.80
N LYS A 212 2.15 20.40 -11.89
CA LYS A 212 2.70 20.50 -13.24
C LYS A 212 3.33 21.89 -13.42
N ALA A 213 4.60 21.92 -13.79
CA ALA A 213 5.29 23.10 -14.28
C ALA A 213 4.86 23.37 -15.73
N GLY A 214 4.71 24.65 -16.07
CA GLY A 214 4.07 25.15 -17.31
C GLY A 214 4.32 24.36 -18.57
#